data_AF-A0A957W727-F1
#
_entry.id   AF-A0A957W727-F1
#
_cell.length_a   1.000
_cell.length_b   1.000
_cell.length_c   1.000
_cell.angle_alpha   90.00
_cell.angle_beta   90.00
_cell.angle_gamma   90.00
#
_symmetry.space_group_name_H-M   'P 1'
#
loop_
_entity.id
_entity.type
_entity.pdbx_description
1 polymer ?
#
loop_
_entity_poly.entity_id
_entity_poly.type
_entity_poly.pdbx_seq_one_letter_code
_entity_poly.pdbx_strand_id
1 'polypeptide(L)'
;MNQPTFLRKIFNPRLWGYGLFWSWNLIFLAFVLLGFAPRLLPEMLQAVRADEIPTAFLAYAVILTLIPVAAVSLGLTVLRRSPGRLFVLGYGVEGPLMLMVGIRFFAVREMTAAVGLLMALAGLGLATLLWQILDQQIDRRGPLLTYLRVIGLTLLLLIGLYGGLWVAFYALPASVFGLRALGDLIVNLPEALANFWHNLFELEWLWLPFALLGSILLVYSGTLFVLMPIAVPVLCIRAWWRGVRALAAKQGLVPAVVLTMLVVVIAGAAVVRLNRQPQHEAFALLANTPTSPAEAEALLARQDDIRAGLVNAYLAPFRYFSSVGEVRHVANMYEDTFKLSRDQAESVQHLYELVARPVLYEPVEPVTSKTFNWNDQVFLTEPDRAAELYANFFD
;
A
#
# COMPACT_ATOMS: atom_id res chain seq x y z
N MET A 1 21.46 -0.90 45.48
CA MET A 1 20.60 -0.18 44.51
C MET A 1 21.22 -0.33 43.13
N ASN A 2 20.67 -1.19 42.27
CA ASN A 2 21.18 -1.36 40.90
C ASN A 2 20.67 -0.20 40.05
N GLN A 3 21.55 0.77 39.75
CA GLN A 3 21.22 1.79 38.78
C GLN A 3 20.97 1.13 37.42
N PRO A 4 19.83 1.41 36.76
CA PRO A 4 19.60 0.91 35.41
C PRO A 4 20.70 1.45 34.50
N THR A 5 21.41 0.55 33.82
CA THR A 5 22.45 0.88 32.86
C THR A 5 21.92 1.88 31.83
N PHE A 6 22.76 2.85 31.43
CA PHE A 6 22.43 3.90 30.47
C PHE A 6 21.72 3.35 29.20
N LEU A 7 22.14 2.17 28.73
CA LEU A 7 21.51 1.44 27.62
C LEU A 7 20.02 1.13 27.86
N ARG A 8 19.60 0.73 29.07
CA ARG A 8 18.18 0.47 29.37
C ARG A 8 17.31 1.73 29.33
N LYS A 9 17.88 2.91 29.59
CA LYS A 9 17.16 4.18 29.47
C LYS A 9 16.96 4.56 28.00
N ILE A 10 17.97 4.37 27.16
CA ILE A 10 17.88 4.62 25.71
C ILE A 10 16.84 3.70 25.07
N PHE A 11 16.75 2.43 25.47
CA PHE A 11 15.76 1.49 24.94
C PHE A 11 14.44 1.47 25.73
N ASN A 12 14.04 2.58 26.37
CA ASN A 12 12.76 2.62 27.08
C ASN A 12 11.60 2.65 26.07
N PRO A 13 10.83 1.56 25.91
CA PRO A 13 9.80 1.46 24.88
C PRO A 13 8.67 2.47 25.08
N ARG A 14 8.48 2.99 26.30
CA ARG A 14 7.47 4.01 26.59
C ARG A 14 7.85 5.37 26.01
N LEU A 15 9.12 5.76 26.12
CA LEU A 15 9.61 7.03 25.58
C LEU A 15 9.55 7.01 24.05
N TRP A 16 10.01 5.94 23.42
CA TRP A 16 9.91 5.75 21.97
C TRP A 16 8.46 5.76 21.48
N GLY A 17 7.55 5.06 22.16
CA GLY A 17 6.15 5.02 21.77
C GLY A 17 5.46 6.39 21.81
N TYR A 18 5.76 7.22 22.81
CA TYR A 18 5.28 8.60 22.85
C TYR A 18 5.97 9.47 21.81
N GLY A 19 7.31 9.44 21.78
CA GLY A 19 8.11 10.30 20.91
C GLY A 19 7.73 10.13 19.45
N LEU A 20 7.76 8.88 18.96
CA LEU A 20 7.45 8.58 17.56
C LEU A 20 6.01 8.94 17.20
N PHE A 21 5.03 8.61 18.05
CA PHE A 21 3.63 8.92 17.75
C PHE A 21 3.40 10.44 17.66
N TRP A 22 3.86 11.20 18.65
CA TRP A 22 3.61 12.64 18.72
C TRP A 22 4.43 13.43 17.72
N SER A 23 5.72 13.10 17.53
CA SER A 23 6.55 13.81 16.56
C SER A 23 6.01 13.61 15.13
N TRP A 24 5.64 12.38 14.78
CA TRP A 24 5.04 12.06 13.49
C TRP A 24 3.73 12.83 13.28
N ASN A 25 2.78 12.70 14.20
CA ASN A 25 1.48 13.36 14.07
C ASN A 25 1.58 14.90 14.05
N LEU A 26 2.52 15.49 14.80
CA LEU A 26 2.73 16.94 14.77
C LEU A 26 3.24 17.40 13.40
N ILE A 27 4.18 16.67 12.80
CA ILE A 27 4.68 16.95 11.46
C ILE A 27 3.55 16.81 10.45
N PHE A 28 2.79 15.71 10.48
CA PHE A 28 1.68 15.49 9.56
C PHE A 28 0.58 16.54 9.69
N LEU A 29 0.18 16.89 10.92
CA LEU A 29 -0.77 17.97 11.15
C LEU A 29 -0.26 19.30 10.60
N ALA A 30 1.02 19.62 10.77
CA ALA A 30 1.58 20.84 10.19
C ALA A 30 1.48 20.83 8.65
N PHE A 31 1.87 19.74 7.99
CA PHE A 31 1.76 19.61 6.54
C PHE A 31 0.32 19.67 6.03
N VAL A 32 -0.59 18.99 6.73
CA VAL A 32 -2.00 18.93 6.36
C VAL A 32 -2.68 20.28 6.59
N LEU A 33 -2.53 20.89 7.77
CA LEU A 33 -3.25 22.10 8.14
C LEU A 33 -2.67 23.37 7.53
N LEU A 34 -1.36 23.43 7.29
CA LEU A 34 -0.69 24.62 6.73
C LEU A 34 -0.45 24.53 5.22
N GLY A 35 -0.44 23.32 4.65
CA GLY A 35 -0.15 23.08 3.24
C GLY A 35 -1.33 22.47 2.50
N PHE A 36 -1.55 21.17 2.69
CA PHE A 36 -2.46 20.37 1.87
C PHE A 36 -3.92 20.85 1.95
N ALA A 37 -4.50 20.92 3.14
CA ALA A 37 -5.91 21.26 3.33
C ALA A 37 -6.28 22.68 2.84
N PRO A 38 -5.55 23.77 3.23
CA PRO A 38 -5.94 25.11 2.82
C PRO A 38 -5.70 25.40 1.34
N ARG A 39 -4.81 24.67 0.66
CA ARG A 39 -4.53 24.86 -0.78
C ARG A 39 -5.35 23.90 -1.65
N LEU A 40 -5.23 22.60 -1.39
CA LEU A 40 -5.77 21.57 -2.28
C LEU A 40 -7.28 21.35 -2.11
N LEU A 41 -7.83 21.40 -0.89
CA LEU A 41 -9.28 21.14 -0.71
C LEU A 41 -10.17 22.17 -1.40
N PRO A 42 -9.88 23.49 -1.36
CA PRO A 42 -10.65 24.47 -2.12
C PRO A 42 -10.59 24.25 -3.64
N GLU A 43 -9.40 23.97 -4.18
CA GLU A 43 -9.21 23.68 -5.61
C GLU A 43 -9.99 22.43 -6.03
N MET A 44 -9.90 21.35 -5.26
CA MET A 44 -10.65 20.13 -5.52
C MET A 44 -12.16 20.33 -5.40
N LEU A 45 -12.63 21.13 -4.44
CA LEU A 45 -14.05 21.45 -4.32
C LEU A 45 -14.55 22.24 -5.53
N GLN A 46 -13.73 23.15 -6.06
CA GLN A 46 -14.05 23.89 -7.30
C GLN A 46 -14.09 22.94 -8.50
N ALA A 47 -13.08 22.07 -8.65
CA ALA A 47 -13.01 21.08 -9.72
C ALA A 47 -14.19 20.09 -9.69
N VAL A 48 -14.62 19.64 -8.51
CA VAL A 48 -15.84 18.80 -8.37
C VAL A 48 -17.10 19.56 -8.76
N ARG A 49 -17.23 20.85 -8.37
CA ARG A 49 -18.38 21.68 -8.75
C ARG A 49 -18.43 21.99 -10.24
N ALA A 50 -17.28 21.97 -10.91
CA ALA A 50 -17.14 22.14 -12.35
C ALA A 50 -17.22 20.81 -13.12
N ASP A 51 -17.50 19.68 -12.45
CA ASP A 51 -17.54 18.33 -13.02
C ASP A 51 -16.22 17.89 -13.70
N GLU A 52 -15.09 18.49 -13.33
CA GLU A 52 -13.77 18.15 -13.86
C GLU A 52 -13.22 16.86 -13.23
N ILE A 53 -13.54 16.63 -11.95
CA ILE A 53 -13.11 15.43 -11.22
C ILE A 53 -14.28 14.78 -10.46
N PRO A 54 -14.30 13.45 -10.31
CA PRO A 54 -15.32 12.76 -9.53
C PRO A 54 -15.33 13.18 -8.05
N THR A 55 -16.52 13.31 -7.47
CA THR A 55 -16.71 13.66 -6.03
C THR A 55 -15.97 12.70 -5.08
N ALA A 56 -15.76 11.44 -5.48
CA ALA A 56 -15.00 10.46 -4.71
C ALA A 56 -13.58 10.95 -4.36
N PHE A 57 -12.90 11.69 -5.24
CA PHE A 57 -11.56 12.22 -4.96
C PHE A 57 -11.59 13.25 -3.83
N LEU A 58 -12.57 14.16 -3.81
CA LEU A 58 -12.74 15.10 -2.71
C LEU A 58 -12.97 14.37 -1.38
N ALA A 59 -13.78 13.30 -1.38
CA ALA A 59 -13.99 12.48 -0.19
C ALA A 59 -12.66 11.86 0.30
N TYR A 60 -11.84 11.31 -0.59
CA TYR A 60 -10.52 10.78 -0.22
C TYR A 60 -9.58 11.84 0.33
N ALA A 61 -9.53 13.04 -0.26
CA ALA A 61 -8.71 14.14 0.24
C ALA A 61 -9.15 14.60 1.65
N VAL A 62 -10.47 14.67 1.90
CA VAL A 62 -11.02 14.97 3.22
C VAL A 62 -10.67 13.86 4.21
N ILE A 63 -10.84 12.58 3.84
CA ILE A 63 -10.47 11.45 4.70
C ILE A 63 -8.98 11.51 5.05
N LEU A 64 -8.11 11.73 4.05
CA LEU A 64 -6.66 11.83 4.26
C LEU A 64 -6.29 12.96 5.23
N THR A 65 -7.02 14.07 5.17
CA THR A 65 -6.89 15.21 6.09
C THR A 65 -7.35 14.86 7.51
N LEU A 66 -8.44 14.10 7.65
CA LEU A 66 -9.05 13.77 8.95
C LEU A 66 -8.31 12.66 9.71
N ILE A 67 -7.59 11.76 9.04
CA ILE A 67 -6.88 10.65 9.69
C ILE A 67 -5.93 11.13 10.82
N PRO A 68 -4.94 12.02 10.57
CA PRO A 68 -4.03 12.46 11.63
C PRO A 68 -4.76 13.27 12.72
N VAL A 69 -5.80 14.03 12.37
CA VAL A 69 -6.64 14.75 13.34
C VAL A 69 -7.34 13.77 14.29
N ALA A 70 -7.91 12.70 13.76
CA ALA A 70 -8.57 11.66 14.54
C ALA A 70 -7.56 10.89 15.41
N ALA A 71 -6.38 10.56 14.87
CA ALA A 71 -5.32 9.88 15.61
C ALA A 71 -4.85 10.71 16.81
N VAL A 72 -4.57 12.01 16.61
CA VAL A 72 -4.20 12.96 17.67
C VAL A 72 -5.31 13.11 18.70
N SER A 73 -6.57 13.23 18.25
CA SER A 73 -7.72 13.34 19.14
C SER A 73 -7.85 12.11 20.05
N LEU A 74 -7.73 10.90 19.50
CA LEU A 74 -7.69 9.65 20.27
C LEU A 74 -6.47 9.58 21.19
N GLY A 75 -5.33 10.11 20.73
CA GLY A 75 -4.09 10.17 21.49
C GLY A 75 -4.19 11.06 22.73
N LEU A 76 -4.80 12.23 22.59
CA LEU A 76 -5.00 13.21 23.67
C LEU A 76 -6.06 12.75 24.69
N THR A 77 -7.08 12.01 24.22
CA THR A 77 -8.25 11.64 25.04
C THR A 77 -8.12 10.22 25.61
N VAL A 78 -8.36 9.21 24.78
CA VAL A 78 -8.51 7.81 25.19
C VAL A 78 -7.17 7.15 25.50
N LEU A 79 -6.12 7.47 24.74
CA LEU A 79 -4.86 6.74 24.76
C LEU A 79 -3.71 7.48 25.47
N ARG A 80 -3.97 8.63 26.09
CA ARG A 80 -2.94 9.56 26.63
C ARG A 80 -1.93 8.95 27.60
N ARG A 81 -2.30 7.85 28.29
CA ARG A 81 -1.46 7.17 29.31
C ARG A 81 -0.91 5.83 28.82
N SER A 82 -1.10 5.49 27.55
CA SER A 82 -0.81 4.18 26.99
C SER A 82 0.14 4.29 25.80
N PRO A 83 1.45 4.55 26.01
CA PRO A 83 2.40 4.76 24.92
C PRO A 83 2.48 3.58 23.95
N GLY A 84 2.33 2.36 24.45
CA GLY A 84 2.27 1.18 23.59
C GLY A 84 1.05 1.18 22.67
N ARG A 85 -0.11 1.68 23.12
CA ARG A 85 -1.32 1.80 22.27
C ARG A 85 -1.19 2.95 21.28
N LEU A 86 -0.57 4.06 21.67
CA LEU A 86 -0.27 5.17 20.77
C LEU A 86 0.65 4.72 19.63
N PHE A 87 1.70 3.96 19.95
CA PHE A 87 2.58 3.39 18.95
C PHE A 87 1.84 2.49 17.95
N VAL A 88 0.98 1.59 18.44
CA VAL A 88 0.19 0.71 17.56
C VAL A 88 -0.88 1.50 16.80
N LEU A 89 -1.44 2.57 17.37
CA LEU A 89 -2.35 3.47 16.64
C LEU A 89 -1.64 4.13 15.46
N GLY A 90 -0.47 4.73 15.67
CA GLY A 90 0.30 5.37 14.61
C GLY A 90 0.77 4.38 13.53
N TYR A 91 1.49 3.34 13.93
CA TYR A 91 2.16 2.42 13.00
C TYR A 91 1.26 1.30 12.47
N GLY A 92 0.30 0.86 13.28
CA GLY A 92 -0.57 -0.27 12.96
C GLY A 92 -1.90 0.14 12.36
N VAL A 93 -2.33 1.40 12.49
CA VAL A 93 -3.63 1.88 12.00
C VAL A 93 -3.49 3.11 11.13
N GLU A 94 -3.01 4.23 11.68
CA GLU A 94 -2.93 5.53 11.01
C GLU A 94 -2.09 5.46 9.72
N GLY A 95 -0.82 5.06 9.82
CA GLY A 95 0.08 4.95 8.68
C GLY A 95 -0.44 4.05 7.55
N PRO A 96 -0.80 2.78 7.83
CA PRO A 96 -1.40 1.90 6.82
C PRO A 96 -2.70 2.46 6.21
N LEU A 97 -3.56 3.10 7.00
CA LEU A 97 -4.79 3.70 6.50
C LEU A 97 -4.50 4.90 5.58
N MET A 98 -3.57 5.77 5.96
CA MET A 98 -3.12 6.88 5.10
C MET A 98 -2.50 6.35 3.80
N LEU A 99 -1.67 5.31 3.87
CA LEU A 99 -1.08 4.68 2.69
C LEU A 99 -2.17 4.11 1.76
N MET A 100 -3.16 3.40 2.30
CA MET A 100 -4.27 2.88 1.51
C MET A 100 -5.04 4.00 0.80
N VAL A 101 -5.43 5.05 1.53
CA VAL A 101 -6.15 6.19 0.96
C VAL A 101 -5.28 6.93 -0.05
N GLY A 102 -3.99 7.11 0.23
CA GLY A 102 -3.01 7.73 -0.68
C GLY A 102 -2.84 6.95 -1.98
N ILE A 103 -2.69 5.62 -1.91
CA ILE A 103 -2.63 4.76 -3.11
C ILE A 103 -3.92 4.91 -3.93
N ARG A 104 -5.08 4.89 -3.29
CA ARG A 104 -6.36 5.08 -3.99
C ARG A 104 -6.50 6.46 -4.61
N PHE A 105 -5.93 7.48 -3.97
CA PHE A 105 -6.03 8.86 -4.41
C PHE A 105 -5.08 9.18 -5.56
N PHE A 106 -3.82 8.72 -5.48
CA PHE A 106 -2.77 9.10 -6.42
C PHE A 106 -2.45 8.04 -7.49
N ALA A 107 -2.53 6.75 -7.15
CA ALA A 107 -2.01 5.68 -7.99
C ALA A 107 -3.10 4.90 -8.72
N VAL A 108 -4.22 4.61 -8.05
CA VAL A 108 -5.31 3.81 -8.60
C VAL A 108 -6.45 4.73 -9.03
N ARG A 109 -6.56 5.04 -10.32
CA ARG A 109 -7.66 5.88 -10.83
C ARG A 109 -8.97 5.10 -10.84
N GLU A 110 -8.92 3.89 -11.40
CA GLU A 110 -10.04 2.95 -11.44
C GLU A 110 -9.71 1.66 -10.67
N MET A 111 -10.64 1.23 -9.82
CA MET A 111 -10.41 0.12 -8.89
C MET A 111 -10.79 -1.21 -9.54
N THR A 112 -9.80 -2.09 -9.76
CA THR A 112 -10.06 -3.48 -10.17
C THR A 112 -10.68 -4.27 -9.02
N ALA A 113 -11.33 -5.40 -9.33
CA ALA A 113 -11.92 -6.27 -8.31
C ALA A 113 -10.87 -6.81 -7.32
N ALA A 114 -9.68 -7.16 -7.81
CA ALA A 114 -8.57 -7.64 -6.98
C ALA A 114 -8.09 -6.57 -6.00
N VAL A 115 -7.85 -5.33 -6.49
CA VAL A 115 -7.44 -4.21 -5.64
C VAL A 115 -8.55 -3.87 -4.64
N GLY A 116 -9.81 -3.85 -5.07
CA GLY A 116 -10.96 -3.63 -4.19
C GLY A 116 -11.04 -4.66 -3.06
N LEU A 117 -10.82 -5.95 -3.36
CA LEU A 117 -10.74 -6.99 -2.34
C LEU A 117 -9.58 -6.74 -1.38
N LEU A 118 -8.36 -6.48 -1.87
CA LEU A 118 -7.20 -6.21 -1.01
C LEU A 118 -7.45 -5.03 -0.07
N MET A 119 -8.04 -3.95 -0.59
CA MET A 119 -8.42 -2.79 0.23
C MET A 119 -9.49 -3.12 1.26
N ALA A 120 -10.49 -3.95 0.90
CA ALA A 120 -11.52 -4.40 1.84
C ALA A 120 -10.93 -5.27 2.97
N LEU A 121 -10.08 -6.25 2.63
CA LEU A 121 -9.41 -7.10 3.62
C LEU A 121 -8.54 -6.27 4.57
N ALA A 122 -7.79 -5.30 4.01
CA ALA A 122 -6.97 -4.38 4.77
C ALA A 122 -7.83 -3.51 5.69
N GLY A 123 -8.90 -2.90 5.18
CA GLY A 123 -9.83 -2.06 5.94
C GLY A 123 -10.48 -2.81 7.10
N LEU A 124 -10.97 -4.03 6.88
CA LEU A 124 -11.54 -4.88 7.93
C LEU A 124 -10.51 -5.26 8.99
N GLY A 125 -9.27 -5.56 8.56
CA GLY A 125 -8.17 -5.84 9.46
C GLY A 125 -7.77 -4.66 10.34
N LEU A 126 -7.62 -3.47 9.73
CA LEU A 126 -7.30 -2.23 10.43
C LEU A 126 -8.41 -1.81 11.40
N ALA A 127 -9.68 -1.92 10.98
CA ALA A 127 -10.83 -1.65 11.85
C ALA A 127 -10.84 -2.57 13.07
N THR A 128 -10.53 -3.85 12.87
CA THR A 128 -10.43 -4.82 13.97
C THR A 128 -9.28 -4.51 14.92
N LEU A 129 -8.12 -4.10 14.39
CA LEU A 129 -6.99 -3.68 15.23
C LEU A 129 -7.32 -2.40 16.00
N LEU A 130 -7.95 -1.40 15.36
CA LEU A 130 -8.41 -0.19 16.03
C LEU A 130 -9.40 -0.53 17.14
N TRP A 131 -10.36 -1.42 16.88
CA TRP A 131 -11.29 -1.89 17.89
C TRP A 131 -10.56 -2.55 19.06
N GLN A 132 -9.57 -3.41 18.82
CA GLN A 132 -8.72 -3.99 19.88
C GLN A 132 -7.88 -2.93 20.61
N ILE A 133 -7.42 -1.90 19.90
CA ILE A 133 -6.74 -0.77 20.52
C ILE A 133 -7.70 0.00 21.39
N LEU A 134 -9.00 0.11 21.10
CA LEU A 134 -9.95 0.89 21.89
C LEU A 134 -10.55 0.10 23.05
N ASP A 135 -10.88 -1.18 22.83
CA ASP A 135 -11.47 -2.09 23.80
C ASP A 135 -10.53 -3.25 24.11
N GLN A 136 -9.93 -3.23 25.31
CA GLN A 136 -9.06 -4.31 25.77
C GLN A 136 -9.84 -5.52 26.30
N GLN A 137 -11.14 -5.37 26.53
CA GLN A 137 -11.99 -6.39 27.13
C GLN A 137 -12.95 -7.04 26.13
N ILE A 138 -12.68 -6.92 24.82
CA ILE A 138 -13.48 -7.53 23.74
C ILE A 138 -13.85 -8.98 24.05
N ASP A 139 -12.89 -9.76 24.56
CA ASP A 139 -13.11 -11.17 24.85
C ASP A 139 -14.17 -11.42 25.93
N ARG A 140 -14.36 -10.48 26.87
CA ARG A 140 -15.35 -10.64 27.95
C ARG A 140 -16.78 -10.40 27.47
N ARG A 141 -16.98 -9.74 26.32
CA ARG A 141 -18.29 -9.34 25.83
C ARG A 141 -19.06 -10.45 25.09
N GLY A 142 -18.41 -11.56 24.74
CA GLY A 142 -19.07 -12.73 24.16
C GLY A 142 -18.22 -13.47 23.13
N PRO A 143 -18.58 -14.73 22.81
CA PRO A 143 -17.79 -15.58 21.92
C PRO A 143 -17.77 -15.05 20.49
N LEU A 144 -18.89 -14.52 19.99
CA LEU A 144 -19.00 -13.95 18.63
C LEU A 144 -17.96 -12.84 18.39
N LEU A 145 -17.77 -11.95 19.37
CA LEU A 145 -16.82 -10.85 19.27
C LEU A 145 -15.36 -11.34 19.27
N THR A 146 -15.06 -12.40 20.02
CA THR A 146 -13.75 -13.06 19.95
C THR A 146 -13.51 -13.69 18.58
N TYR A 147 -14.51 -14.35 17.99
CA TYR A 147 -14.43 -14.90 16.63
C TYR A 147 -14.18 -13.81 15.58
N LEU A 148 -15.00 -12.76 15.57
CA LEU A 148 -14.85 -11.62 14.65
C LEU A 148 -13.47 -10.98 14.78
N ARG A 149 -12.96 -10.83 16.01
CA ARG A 149 -11.61 -10.32 16.24
C ARG A 149 -10.55 -11.21 15.62
N VAL A 150 -10.62 -12.54 15.77
CA VAL A 150 -9.63 -13.45 15.18
C VAL A 150 -9.70 -13.41 13.65
N ILE A 151 -10.91 -13.35 13.07
CA ILE A 151 -11.10 -13.19 11.62
C ILE A 151 -10.40 -11.92 11.14
N GLY A 152 -10.75 -10.76 11.70
CA GLY A 152 -10.16 -9.49 11.28
C GLY A 152 -8.66 -9.40 11.50
N LEU A 153 -8.12 -9.93 12.61
CA LEU A 153 -6.67 -9.97 12.83
C LEU A 153 -5.95 -10.94 11.90
N THR A 154 -6.62 -12.00 11.43
CA THR A 154 -6.07 -12.91 10.42
C THR A 154 -6.01 -12.21 9.07
N LEU A 155 -7.05 -11.47 8.69
CA LEU A 155 -7.04 -10.62 7.48
C LEU A 155 -5.93 -9.56 7.55
N LEU A 156 -5.79 -8.89 8.69
CA LEU A 156 -4.71 -7.92 8.91
C LEU A 156 -3.33 -8.58 8.80
N LEU A 157 -3.15 -9.80 9.34
CA LEU A 157 -1.91 -10.53 9.23
C LEU A 157 -1.57 -10.85 7.76
N LEU A 158 -2.55 -11.35 6.99
CA LEU A 158 -2.35 -11.66 5.58
C LEU A 158 -1.93 -10.42 4.79
N ILE A 159 -2.64 -9.30 4.96
CA ILE A 159 -2.30 -8.04 4.28
C ILE A 159 -0.99 -7.46 4.79
N GLY A 160 -0.71 -7.53 6.10
CA GLY A 160 0.53 -7.03 6.68
C GLY A 160 1.76 -7.78 6.18
N LEU A 161 1.66 -9.10 6.02
CA LEU A 161 2.71 -9.93 5.41
C LEU A 161 2.85 -9.64 3.91
N TYR A 162 1.74 -9.55 3.18
CA TYR A 162 1.71 -9.21 1.76
C TYR A 162 2.37 -7.85 1.48
N GLY A 163 1.90 -6.80 2.16
CA GLY A 163 2.43 -5.45 2.01
C GLY A 163 3.87 -5.34 2.50
N GLY A 164 4.24 -6.03 3.59
CA GLY A 164 5.62 -6.08 4.07
C GLY A 164 6.56 -6.72 3.06
N LEU A 165 6.17 -7.84 2.45
CA LEU A 165 6.94 -8.49 1.40
C LEU A 165 7.07 -7.60 0.15
N TRP A 166 5.98 -6.98 -0.28
CA TRP A 166 5.99 -6.09 -1.45
C TRP A 166 6.93 -4.91 -1.24
N VAL A 167 6.85 -4.23 -0.10
CA VAL A 167 7.72 -3.09 0.22
C VAL A 167 9.18 -3.51 0.39
N ALA A 168 9.46 -4.74 0.82
CA ALA A 168 10.82 -5.23 0.99
C ALA A 168 11.66 -5.19 -0.30
N PHE A 169 11.04 -5.34 -1.47
CA PHE A 169 11.72 -5.19 -2.77
C PHE A 169 12.30 -3.79 -2.98
N TYR A 170 11.73 -2.77 -2.37
CA TYR A 170 12.21 -1.39 -2.47
C TYR A 170 13.04 -0.99 -1.25
N ALA A 171 12.59 -1.40 -0.05
CA ALA A 171 13.23 -1.05 1.20
C ALA A 171 14.66 -1.61 1.30
N LEU A 172 14.92 -2.80 0.76
CA LEU A 172 16.24 -3.42 0.84
C LEU A 172 17.28 -2.63 0.02
N PRO A 173 17.09 -2.33 -1.29
CA PRO A 173 17.99 -1.45 -2.02
C PRO A 173 18.08 -0.03 -1.41
N ALA A 174 16.94 0.56 -1.02
CA ALA A 174 16.90 1.88 -0.40
C ALA A 174 17.72 1.93 0.91
N SER A 175 17.75 0.84 1.69
CA SER A 175 18.58 0.74 2.89
C SER A 175 20.06 0.82 2.57
N VAL A 176 20.52 0.09 1.55
CA VAL A 176 21.92 0.11 1.13
C VAL A 176 22.30 1.48 0.59
N PHE A 177 21.44 2.07 -0.24
CA PHE A 177 21.62 3.44 -0.72
C PHE A 177 21.70 4.44 0.44
N GLY A 178 20.79 4.37 1.40
CA GLY A 178 20.77 5.23 2.57
C GLY A 178 22.01 5.07 3.45
N LEU A 179 22.53 3.85 3.61
CA LEU A 179 23.79 3.61 4.34
C LEU A 179 25.00 4.20 3.62
N ARG A 180 25.06 4.10 2.29
CA ARG A 180 26.12 4.74 1.49
C ARG A 180 26.04 6.26 1.61
N ALA A 181 24.85 6.83 1.39
CA ALA A 181 24.61 8.27 1.53
C ALA A 181 24.95 8.79 2.94
N LEU A 182 24.66 8.02 3.99
CA LEU A 182 25.05 8.36 5.35
C LEU A 182 26.57 8.33 5.54
N GLY A 183 27.26 7.32 4.97
CA GLY A 183 28.72 7.26 4.97
C GLY A 183 29.35 8.47 4.29
N ASP A 184 28.85 8.81 3.09
CA ASP A 184 29.31 9.97 2.33
C ASP A 184 29.03 11.29 3.06
N LEU A 185 27.87 11.40 3.71
CA LEU A 185 27.52 12.55 4.54
C LEU A 185 28.44 12.70 5.75
N ILE A 186 28.84 11.59 6.39
CA ILE A 186 29.78 11.62 7.52
C ILE A 186 31.17 12.05 7.06
N VAL A 187 31.63 11.54 5.92
CA VAL A 187 32.94 11.90 5.34
C VAL A 187 32.97 13.36 4.93
N ASN A 188 31.90 13.87 4.31
CA ASN A 188 31.80 15.23 3.79
C ASN A 188 30.98 16.16 4.69
N LEU A 189 30.90 15.87 5.99
CA LEU A 189 30.03 16.59 6.93
C LEU A 189 30.25 18.12 6.93
N PRO A 190 31.50 18.65 6.90
CA PRO A 190 31.72 20.09 6.89
C PRO A 190 31.14 20.77 5.65
N GLU A 191 31.32 20.17 4.47
CA GLU A 191 30.80 20.69 3.21
C GLU A 191 29.28 20.59 3.15
N ALA A 192 28.71 19.45 3.56
CA ALA A 192 27.27 19.26 3.61
C ALA A 192 26.58 20.26 4.56
N LEU A 193 27.19 20.53 5.73
CA LEU A 193 26.69 21.56 6.65
C LEU A 193 26.82 22.96 6.06
N ALA A 194 27.95 23.30 5.43
CA ALA A 194 28.14 24.60 4.79
C ALA A 194 27.11 24.84 3.69
N ASN A 195 26.89 23.84 2.82
CA ASN A 195 25.89 23.89 1.75
C ASN A 195 24.46 23.99 2.32
N PHE A 196 24.14 23.22 3.36
CA PHE A 196 22.85 23.31 4.03
C PHE A 196 22.60 24.70 4.60
N TRP A 197 23.56 25.29 5.31
CA TRP A 197 23.44 26.63 5.85
C TRP A 197 23.31 27.69 4.76
N HIS A 198 24.10 27.59 3.69
CA HIS A 198 24.02 28.52 2.56
C HIS A 198 22.62 28.50 1.93
N ASN A 199 22.11 27.31 1.61
CA ASN A 199 20.76 27.14 1.06
C ASN A 199 19.66 27.65 2.02
N LEU A 200 19.87 27.51 3.34
CA LEU A 200 18.93 27.98 4.35
C LEU A 200 18.85 29.50 4.41
N PHE A 201 19.97 30.21 4.22
CA PHE A 201 20.03 31.67 4.22
C PHE A 201 19.54 32.29 2.91
N GLU A 202 19.60 31.56 1.79
CA GLU A 202 19.03 31.98 0.52
C GLU A 202 17.51 31.77 0.43
N LEU A 203 16.96 30.92 1.29
CA LEU A 203 15.53 30.64 1.33
C LEU A 203 14.75 31.85 1.87
N GLU A 204 13.62 32.20 1.24
CA GLU A 204 12.76 33.23 1.80
C GLU A 204 12.24 32.78 3.18
N TRP A 205 12.15 33.71 4.14
CA TRP A 205 11.72 33.44 5.52
C TRP A 205 10.40 32.67 5.64
N LEU A 206 9.50 32.83 4.66
CA LEU A 206 8.22 32.12 4.61
C LEU A 206 8.38 30.60 4.44
N TRP A 207 9.42 30.15 3.73
CA TRP A 207 9.66 28.74 3.42
C TRP A 207 10.52 28.02 4.46
N LEU A 208 11.18 28.76 5.35
CA LEU A 208 12.08 28.22 6.37
C LEU A 208 11.41 27.11 7.23
N PRO A 209 10.17 27.26 7.74
CA PRO A 209 9.52 26.21 8.50
C PRO A 209 9.25 24.96 7.67
N PHE A 210 8.89 25.11 6.39
CA PHE A 210 8.61 24.00 5.49
C PHE A 210 9.89 23.25 5.12
N ALA A 211 11.00 23.95 4.89
CA ALA A 211 12.30 23.33 4.65
C ALA A 211 12.73 22.49 5.86
N LEU A 212 12.67 23.07 7.07
CA LEU A 212 13.03 22.36 8.29
C LEU A 212 12.13 21.14 8.56
N LEU A 213 10.82 21.33 8.52
CA LEU A 213 9.86 20.23 8.71
C LEU A 213 9.98 19.19 7.60
N GLY A 214 10.25 19.60 6.37
CA GLY A 214 10.48 18.73 5.22
C GLY A 214 11.72 17.87 5.39
N SER A 215 12.84 18.44 5.83
CA SER A 215 14.06 17.67 6.13
C SER A 215 13.83 16.65 7.25
N ILE A 216 13.14 17.05 8.33
CA ILE A 216 12.80 16.12 9.42
C ILE A 216 11.88 15.02 8.90
N LEU A 217 10.84 15.37 8.13
CA LEU A 217 9.91 14.40 7.54
C LEU A 217 10.64 13.43 6.60
N LEU A 218 11.61 13.90 5.82
CA LEU A 218 12.40 13.06 4.91
C LEU A 218 13.18 12.01 5.70
N VAL A 219 13.87 12.41 6.77
CA VAL A 219 14.61 11.48 7.64
C VAL A 219 13.66 10.47 8.27
N TYR A 220 12.54 10.93 8.84
CA TYR A 220 11.55 10.05 9.44
C TYR A 220 10.97 9.07 8.41
N SER A 221 10.56 9.56 7.24
CA SER A 221 10.01 8.74 6.15
C SER A 221 11.01 7.71 5.66
N GLY A 222 12.29 8.08 5.51
CA GLY A 222 13.34 7.15 5.13
C GLY A 222 13.51 6.03 6.15
N THR A 223 13.59 6.35 7.44
CA THR A 223 13.67 5.32 8.49
C THR A 223 12.44 4.43 8.53
N LEU A 224 11.25 5.00 8.31
CA LEU A 224 10.02 4.23 8.29
C LEU A 224 9.95 3.31 7.09
N PHE A 225 10.28 3.80 5.91
CA PHE A 225 10.26 3.00 4.69
C PHE A 225 11.14 1.75 4.82
N VAL A 226 12.32 1.90 5.41
CA VAL A 226 13.26 0.80 5.68
C VAL A 226 12.74 -0.15 6.76
N LEU A 227 12.19 0.37 7.86
CA LEU A 227 11.78 -0.44 9.01
C LEU A 227 10.38 -1.07 8.87
N MET A 228 9.48 -0.45 8.09
CA MET A 228 8.10 -0.84 7.90
C MET A 228 7.91 -2.29 7.43
N PRO A 229 8.66 -2.83 6.44
CA PRO A 229 8.51 -4.22 6.00
C PRO A 229 8.82 -5.25 7.10
N ILE A 230 9.44 -4.84 8.21
CA ILE A 230 9.69 -5.68 9.38
C ILE A 230 8.69 -5.34 10.49
N ALA A 231 8.55 -4.06 10.82
CA ALA A 231 7.76 -3.59 11.95
C ALA A 231 6.26 -3.96 11.81
N VAL A 232 5.67 -3.76 10.62
CA VAL A 232 4.25 -4.03 10.38
C VAL A 232 3.93 -5.53 10.51
N PRO A 233 4.64 -6.45 9.83
CA PRO A 233 4.47 -7.89 10.06
C PRO A 233 4.61 -8.29 11.53
N VAL A 234 5.63 -7.79 12.24
CA VAL A 234 5.82 -8.11 13.66
C VAL A 234 4.63 -7.63 14.51
N LEU A 235 4.12 -6.43 14.27
CA LEU A 235 2.93 -5.92 14.96
C LEU A 235 1.70 -6.78 14.66
N CYS A 236 1.50 -7.15 13.40
CA CYS A 236 0.38 -7.97 12.95
C CYS A 236 0.43 -9.38 13.56
N ILE A 237 1.59 -10.05 13.51
CA ILE A 237 1.83 -11.36 14.13
C ILE A 237 1.54 -11.30 15.63
N ARG A 238 2.03 -10.27 16.33
CA ARG A 238 1.80 -10.12 17.78
C ARG A 238 0.34 -9.81 18.12
N ALA A 239 -0.38 -9.06 17.28
CA ALA A 239 -1.80 -8.82 17.47
C ALA A 239 -2.61 -10.10 17.25
N TRP A 240 -2.41 -10.75 16.11
CA TRP A 240 -3.04 -12.01 15.74
C TRP A 240 -2.80 -13.11 16.77
N TRP A 241 -1.55 -13.32 17.19
CA TRP A 241 -1.19 -14.36 18.15
C TRP A 241 -1.89 -14.19 19.50
N ARG A 242 -2.03 -12.95 19.98
CA ARG A 242 -2.82 -12.65 21.18
C ARG A 242 -4.30 -12.97 20.96
N GLY A 243 -4.84 -12.64 19.79
CA GLY A 243 -6.21 -12.95 19.40
C GLY A 243 -6.51 -14.44 19.41
N VAL A 244 -5.67 -15.24 18.72
CA VAL A 244 -5.78 -16.69 18.61
C VAL A 244 -5.60 -17.36 19.97
N ARG A 245 -4.61 -16.95 20.77
CA ARG A 245 -4.41 -17.49 22.12
C ARG A 245 -5.63 -17.26 23.02
N ALA A 246 -6.24 -16.07 22.94
CA ALA A 246 -7.42 -15.77 23.73
C ALA A 246 -8.65 -16.58 23.29
N LEU A 247 -8.83 -16.82 21.98
CA LEU A 247 -9.86 -17.74 21.48
C LEU A 247 -9.58 -19.18 21.93
N ALA A 248 -8.33 -19.64 21.80
CA ALA A 248 -7.92 -20.98 22.18
C ALA A 248 -8.09 -21.26 23.68
N ALA A 249 -7.80 -20.27 24.54
CA ALA A 249 -8.01 -20.38 25.98
C ALA A 249 -9.50 -20.54 26.36
N LYS A 250 -10.43 -20.06 25.53
CA LYS A 250 -11.87 -20.12 25.80
C LYS A 250 -12.58 -21.30 25.14
N GLN A 251 -12.18 -21.64 23.92
CA GLN A 251 -12.90 -22.58 23.07
C GLN A 251 -12.05 -23.79 22.64
N GLY A 252 -10.79 -23.84 23.10
CA GLY A 252 -9.83 -24.87 22.71
C GLY A 252 -9.03 -24.50 21.46
N LEU A 253 -7.92 -25.20 21.26
CA LEU A 253 -6.99 -24.95 20.16
C LEU A 253 -7.61 -25.24 18.78
N VAL A 254 -8.41 -26.31 18.67
CA VAL A 254 -8.95 -26.79 17.40
C VAL A 254 -9.83 -25.73 16.72
N PRO A 255 -10.85 -25.13 17.38
CA PRO A 255 -11.65 -24.07 16.74
C PRO A 255 -10.83 -22.85 16.31
N ALA A 256 -9.79 -22.48 17.06
CA ALA A 256 -8.95 -21.34 16.72
C ALA A 256 -8.10 -21.60 15.46
N VAL A 257 -7.56 -22.81 15.31
CA VAL A 257 -6.81 -23.23 14.12
C VAL A 257 -7.74 -23.35 12.91
N VAL A 258 -8.88 -24.03 13.06
CA VAL A 258 -9.85 -24.21 11.97
C VAL A 258 -10.35 -22.87 11.44
N LEU A 259 -10.71 -21.94 12.32
CA LEU A 259 -11.14 -20.60 11.92
C LEU A 259 -10.06 -19.85 11.15
N THR A 260 -8.82 -19.88 11.64
CA THR A 260 -7.70 -19.22 10.97
C THR A 260 -7.49 -19.80 9.57
N MET A 261 -7.43 -21.13 9.46
CA MET A 261 -7.25 -21.81 8.17
C MET A 261 -8.40 -21.49 7.20
N LEU A 262 -9.64 -21.47 7.68
CA LEU A 262 -10.80 -21.14 6.86
C LEU A 262 -10.70 -19.71 6.30
N VAL A 263 -10.33 -18.73 7.12
CA VAL A 263 -10.14 -17.34 6.68
C VAL A 263 -9.02 -17.25 5.65
N VAL A 264 -7.89 -17.93 5.86
CA VAL A 264 -6.77 -17.95 4.91
C VAL A 264 -7.18 -18.56 3.57
N VAL A 265 -7.88 -19.70 3.58
CA VAL A 265 -8.34 -20.38 2.36
C VAL A 265 -9.35 -19.52 1.60
N ILE A 266 -10.35 -18.95 2.29
CA ILE A 266 -11.37 -18.10 1.65
C ILE A 266 -10.73 -16.84 1.07
N ALA A 267 -9.89 -16.14 1.83
CA ALA A 267 -9.23 -14.93 1.37
C ALA A 267 -8.29 -15.22 0.18
N GLY A 268 -7.48 -16.29 0.27
CA GLY A 268 -6.58 -16.72 -0.80
C GLY A 268 -7.34 -17.11 -2.07
N ALA A 269 -8.39 -17.91 -1.95
CA ALA A 269 -9.24 -18.28 -3.09
C ALA A 269 -9.92 -17.06 -3.72
N ALA A 270 -10.41 -16.11 -2.92
CA ALA A 270 -11.02 -14.89 -3.41
C ALA A 270 -10.01 -14.02 -4.18
N VAL A 271 -8.78 -13.87 -3.66
CA VAL A 271 -7.70 -13.15 -4.37
C VAL A 271 -7.39 -13.84 -5.70
N VAL A 272 -7.17 -15.16 -5.70
CA VAL A 272 -6.88 -15.90 -6.95
C VAL A 272 -8.01 -15.76 -7.97
N ARG A 273 -9.27 -15.82 -7.52
CA ARG A 273 -10.45 -15.71 -8.38
C ARG A 273 -10.61 -14.32 -8.99
N LEU A 274 -10.47 -13.27 -8.19
CA LEU A 274 -10.67 -11.88 -8.60
C LEU A 274 -9.45 -11.27 -9.29
N ASN A 275 -8.29 -11.91 -9.19
CA ASN A 275 -7.07 -11.54 -9.91
C ASN A 275 -7.04 -12.07 -11.36
N ARG A 276 -8.02 -12.90 -11.76
CA ARG A 276 -8.16 -13.30 -13.17
C ARG A 276 -8.65 -12.10 -13.97
N GLN A 277 -7.85 -11.67 -14.93
CA GLN A 277 -8.17 -10.52 -15.75
C GLN A 277 -8.97 -10.97 -16.99
N PRO A 278 -10.08 -10.29 -17.34
CA PRO A 278 -11.02 -10.77 -18.34
C PRO A 278 -10.53 -10.67 -19.79
N GLN A 279 -9.47 -9.90 -20.07
CA GLN A 279 -9.03 -9.63 -21.45
C GLN A 279 -8.55 -10.88 -22.20
N HIS A 280 -7.89 -11.82 -21.53
CA HIS A 280 -7.38 -13.01 -22.21
C HIS A 280 -8.50 -13.83 -22.85
N GLU A 281 -9.63 -13.92 -22.17
CA GLU A 281 -10.79 -14.64 -22.67
C GLU A 281 -11.46 -13.88 -23.82
N ALA A 282 -11.64 -12.56 -23.69
CA ALA A 282 -12.21 -11.74 -24.77
C ALA A 282 -11.36 -11.79 -26.04
N PHE A 283 -10.04 -11.65 -25.93
CA PHE A 283 -9.13 -11.74 -27.08
C PHE A 283 -9.11 -13.15 -27.68
N ALA A 284 -9.18 -14.20 -26.86
CA ALA A 284 -9.26 -15.58 -27.36
C ALA A 284 -10.56 -15.85 -28.12
N LEU A 285 -11.70 -15.34 -27.64
CA LEU A 285 -13.00 -15.47 -28.31
C LEU A 285 -13.04 -14.75 -29.66
N LEU A 286 -12.36 -13.61 -29.77
CA LEU A 286 -12.32 -12.79 -30.98
C LEU A 286 -11.11 -13.07 -31.89
N ALA A 287 -10.29 -14.07 -31.56
CA ALA A 287 -9.11 -14.40 -32.36
C ALA A 287 -9.46 -14.90 -33.77
N ASN A 288 -10.65 -15.51 -33.93
CA ASN A 288 -11.12 -16.05 -35.20
C ASN A 288 -12.52 -15.51 -35.51
N THR A 289 -12.77 -15.17 -36.78
CA THR A 289 -14.10 -14.80 -37.26
C THR A 289 -15.03 -16.03 -37.22
N PRO A 290 -16.28 -15.92 -36.72
CA PRO A 290 -17.21 -17.03 -36.71
C PRO A 290 -17.47 -17.55 -38.13
N THR A 291 -17.38 -18.87 -38.31
CA THR A 291 -17.55 -19.54 -39.60
C THR A 291 -18.97 -20.06 -39.85
N SER A 292 -19.80 -20.07 -38.81
CA SER A 292 -21.20 -20.48 -38.88
C SER A 292 -22.14 -19.57 -38.05
N PRO A 293 -23.45 -19.52 -38.38
CA PRO A 293 -24.42 -18.77 -37.58
C PRO A 293 -24.49 -19.23 -36.11
N ALA A 294 -24.31 -20.52 -35.85
CA ALA A 294 -24.32 -21.06 -34.49
C ALA A 294 -23.11 -20.57 -33.66
N GLU A 295 -21.94 -20.43 -34.29
CA GLU A 295 -20.76 -19.83 -33.64
C GLU A 295 -20.97 -18.34 -33.37
N ALA A 296 -21.58 -17.61 -34.30
CA ALA A 296 -21.91 -16.21 -34.11
C ALA A 296 -22.90 -16.01 -32.95
N GLU A 297 -23.94 -16.84 -32.86
CA GLU A 297 -24.91 -16.81 -31.75
C GLU A 297 -24.26 -17.15 -30.40
N ALA A 298 -23.34 -18.12 -30.38
CA ALA A 298 -22.57 -18.46 -29.18
C ALA A 298 -21.66 -17.31 -28.72
N LEU A 299 -21.06 -16.56 -29.64
CA LEU A 299 -20.28 -15.36 -29.31
C LEU A 299 -21.17 -14.23 -28.77
N LEU A 300 -22.33 -13.99 -29.39
CA LEU A 300 -23.28 -12.98 -28.93
C LEU A 300 -23.80 -13.28 -27.51
N ALA A 301 -23.99 -14.56 -27.17
CA ALA A 301 -24.36 -14.97 -25.81
C ALA A 301 -23.29 -14.60 -24.76
N ARG A 302 -22.06 -14.28 -25.18
CA ARG A 302 -20.92 -13.89 -24.33
C ARG A 302 -20.52 -12.42 -24.48
N GLN A 303 -21.37 -11.59 -25.07
CA GLN A 303 -21.06 -10.18 -25.34
C GLN A 303 -20.61 -9.39 -24.10
N ASP A 304 -21.15 -9.67 -22.91
CA ASP A 304 -20.81 -8.95 -21.69
C ASP A 304 -19.39 -9.28 -21.20
N ASP A 305 -18.99 -10.56 -21.32
CA ASP A 305 -17.63 -11.01 -21.00
C ASP A 305 -16.63 -10.39 -21.98
N ILE A 306 -16.97 -10.40 -23.29
CA ILE A 306 -16.16 -9.79 -24.35
C ILE A 306 -15.98 -8.30 -24.07
N ARG A 307 -17.08 -7.57 -23.81
CA ARG A 307 -17.06 -6.15 -23.46
C ARG A 307 -16.19 -5.88 -22.24
N ALA A 308 -16.36 -6.66 -21.17
CA ALA A 308 -15.58 -6.49 -19.94
C ALA A 308 -14.08 -6.71 -20.18
N GLY A 309 -13.71 -7.71 -20.98
CA GLY A 309 -12.32 -7.98 -21.34
C GLY A 309 -11.69 -6.89 -22.20
N LEU A 310 -12.37 -6.45 -23.26
CA LEU A 310 -11.89 -5.38 -24.15
C LEU A 310 -11.77 -4.04 -23.42
N VAL A 311 -12.77 -3.67 -22.61
CA VAL A 311 -12.71 -2.45 -21.78
C VAL A 311 -11.58 -2.55 -20.75
N ASN A 312 -11.30 -3.74 -20.20
CA ASN A 312 -10.18 -3.90 -19.28
C ASN A 312 -8.81 -3.67 -19.94
N ALA A 313 -8.62 -4.20 -21.15
CA ALA A 313 -7.41 -3.97 -21.94
C ALA A 313 -7.30 -2.49 -22.35
N TYR A 314 -8.39 -1.88 -22.82
CA TYR A 314 -8.43 -0.47 -23.21
C TYR A 314 -8.08 0.48 -22.05
N LEU A 315 -8.61 0.22 -20.85
CA LEU A 315 -8.37 1.04 -19.66
C LEU A 315 -7.18 0.57 -18.83
N ALA A 316 -6.35 -0.35 -19.33
CA ALA A 316 -5.23 -0.91 -18.59
C ALA A 316 -4.28 0.17 -18.01
N PRO A 317 -3.89 1.24 -18.75
CA PRO A 317 -2.99 2.28 -18.23
C PRO A 317 -3.57 3.09 -17.06
N PHE A 318 -4.89 3.03 -16.84
CA PHE A 318 -5.57 3.74 -15.76
C PHE A 318 -5.90 2.83 -14.56
N ARG A 319 -5.88 1.51 -14.75
CA ARG A 319 -6.25 0.49 -13.75
C ARG A 319 -5.05 -0.18 -13.09
N TYR A 320 -3.94 -0.30 -13.82
CA TYR A 320 -2.75 -1.05 -13.39
C TYR A 320 -1.53 -0.12 -13.32
N PHE A 321 -0.56 -0.47 -12.48
CA PHE A 321 0.66 0.32 -12.31
C PHE A 321 1.67 0.12 -13.44
N SER A 322 1.69 -1.09 -13.99
CA SER A 322 2.56 -1.50 -15.08
C SER A 322 2.06 -2.85 -15.63
N SER A 323 2.74 -3.40 -16.63
CA SER A 323 2.48 -4.73 -17.19
C SER A 323 3.50 -5.78 -16.69
N VAL A 324 3.07 -7.05 -16.59
CA VAL A 324 3.98 -8.17 -16.29
C VAL A 324 5.02 -8.30 -17.40
N GLY A 325 6.31 -8.33 -17.04
CA GLY A 325 7.43 -8.38 -17.98
C GLY A 325 8.04 -7.01 -18.29
N GLU A 326 7.37 -5.91 -17.96
CA GLU A 326 7.87 -4.54 -18.19
C GLU A 326 8.28 -3.80 -16.90
N VAL A 327 8.19 -4.45 -15.74
CA VAL A 327 8.57 -3.90 -14.42
C VAL A 327 10.10 -3.83 -14.20
N ARG A 328 10.81 -3.18 -15.11
CA ARG A 328 12.29 -3.20 -15.16
C ARG A 328 12.98 -2.41 -14.06
N HIS A 329 12.29 -1.45 -13.45
CA HIS A 329 12.88 -0.60 -12.40
C HIS A 329 13.33 -1.41 -11.18
N VAL A 330 12.67 -2.54 -10.87
CA VAL A 330 13.10 -3.42 -9.78
C VAL A 330 14.43 -4.10 -10.12
N ALA A 331 14.55 -4.73 -11.28
CA ALA A 331 15.81 -5.34 -11.71
C ALA A 331 16.95 -4.31 -11.72
N ASN A 332 16.74 -3.13 -12.31
CA ASN A 332 17.74 -2.07 -12.40
C ASN A 332 18.22 -1.63 -11.00
N MET A 333 17.28 -1.46 -10.06
CA MET A 333 17.62 -1.04 -8.70
C MET A 333 18.52 -2.06 -8.00
N TYR A 334 18.28 -3.35 -8.20
CA TYR A 334 19.11 -4.42 -7.64
C TYR A 334 20.46 -4.56 -8.35
N GLU A 335 20.49 -4.41 -9.67
CA GLU A 335 21.73 -4.34 -10.46
C GLU A 335 22.61 -3.17 -9.98
N ASP A 336 22.05 -1.96 -9.86
CA ASP A 336 22.79 -0.77 -9.46
C ASP A 336 23.27 -0.84 -8.01
N THR A 337 22.41 -1.34 -7.11
CA THR A 337 22.68 -1.31 -5.67
C THR A 337 23.57 -2.46 -5.23
N PHE A 338 23.25 -3.68 -5.66
CA PHE A 338 23.91 -4.93 -5.23
C PHE A 338 24.93 -5.47 -6.25
N LYS A 339 25.04 -4.86 -7.43
CA LYS A 339 25.94 -5.31 -8.51
C LYS A 339 25.64 -6.75 -8.94
N LEU A 340 24.36 -7.13 -8.92
CA LEU A 340 23.89 -8.41 -9.44
C LEU A 340 24.07 -8.48 -10.96
N SER A 341 24.24 -9.68 -11.51
CA SER A 341 24.12 -9.85 -12.96
C SER A 341 22.69 -9.60 -13.41
N ARG A 342 22.52 -9.30 -14.71
CA ARG A 342 21.19 -9.05 -15.28
C ARG A 342 20.20 -10.18 -15.01
N ASP A 343 20.62 -11.44 -15.22
CA ASP A 343 19.77 -12.62 -15.00
C ASP A 343 19.34 -12.77 -13.53
N GLN A 344 20.23 -12.42 -12.58
CA GLN A 344 19.92 -12.44 -11.15
C GLN A 344 18.92 -11.35 -10.79
N ALA A 345 19.10 -10.14 -11.32
CA ALA A 345 18.20 -9.02 -11.11
C ALA A 345 16.81 -9.28 -11.72
N GLU A 346 16.75 -9.91 -12.90
CA GLU A 346 15.49 -10.35 -13.53
C GLU A 346 14.78 -11.43 -12.71
N SER A 347 15.54 -12.34 -12.07
CA SER A 347 14.96 -13.31 -11.13
C SER A 347 14.27 -12.61 -9.94
N VAL A 348 14.85 -11.52 -9.43
CA VAL A 348 14.23 -10.69 -8.38
C VAL A 348 12.99 -9.98 -8.90
N GLN A 349 13.04 -9.43 -10.13
CA GLN A 349 11.87 -8.83 -10.77
C GLN A 349 10.73 -9.83 -10.94
N HIS A 350 10.97 -11.06 -11.37
CA HIS A 350 9.90 -12.06 -11.51
C HIS A 350 9.24 -12.42 -10.17
N LEU A 351 10.02 -12.48 -9.08
CA LEU A 351 9.46 -12.64 -7.74
C LEU A 351 8.61 -11.43 -7.34
N TYR A 352 9.06 -10.22 -7.68
CA TYR A 352 8.28 -9.00 -7.48
C TYR A 352 6.96 -9.05 -8.26
N GLU A 353 6.99 -9.39 -9.55
CA GLU A 353 5.82 -9.47 -10.43
C GLU A 353 4.79 -10.47 -9.90
N LEU A 354 5.24 -11.60 -9.34
CA LEU A 354 4.37 -12.57 -8.68
C LEU A 354 3.61 -11.96 -7.49
N VAL A 355 4.29 -11.15 -6.67
CA VAL A 355 3.69 -10.47 -5.50
C VAL A 355 2.81 -9.29 -5.94
N ALA A 356 3.26 -8.51 -6.90
CA ALA A 356 2.57 -7.32 -7.41
C ALA A 356 1.44 -7.66 -8.39
N ARG A 357 1.24 -8.93 -8.76
CA ARG A 357 0.25 -9.36 -9.75
C ARG A 357 -1.15 -8.73 -9.62
N PRO A 358 -1.73 -8.51 -8.43
CA PRO A 358 -3.02 -7.83 -8.28
C PRO A 358 -3.10 -6.40 -8.83
N VAL A 359 -1.96 -5.73 -9.00
CA VAL A 359 -1.85 -4.36 -9.49
C VAL A 359 -1.11 -4.27 -10.84
N LEU A 360 -0.69 -5.40 -11.40
CA LEU A 360 -0.04 -5.47 -12.71
C LEU A 360 -1.01 -5.98 -13.76
N TYR A 361 -0.96 -5.39 -14.94
CA TYR A 361 -1.69 -5.87 -16.11
C TYR A 361 -1.02 -7.14 -16.64
N GLU A 362 -1.80 -8.16 -16.99
CA GLU A 362 -1.29 -9.37 -17.65
C GLU A 362 -1.47 -9.21 -19.17
N PRO A 363 -0.38 -9.06 -19.93
CA PRO A 363 -0.45 -8.89 -21.39
C PRO A 363 -1.06 -10.12 -22.05
N VAL A 364 -1.89 -9.91 -23.08
CA VAL A 364 -2.46 -11.00 -23.87
C VAL A 364 -1.36 -11.70 -24.67
N GLU A 365 -0.45 -10.93 -25.24
CA GLU A 365 0.73 -11.44 -25.94
C GLU A 365 1.98 -11.26 -25.08
N PRO A 366 2.85 -12.28 -24.98
CA PRO A 366 4.06 -12.16 -24.18
C PRO A 366 4.97 -11.06 -24.75
N VAL A 367 5.51 -10.22 -23.87
CA VAL A 367 6.42 -9.14 -24.23
C VAL A 367 7.71 -9.74 -24.80
N THR A 368 7.95 -9.55 -26.10
CA THR A 368 9.12 -10.09 -26.81
C THR A 368 10.29 -9.10 -26.85
N SER A 369 10.04 -7.81 -26.62
CA SER A 369 11.06 -6.78 -26.76
C SER A 369 11.96 -6.71 -25.52
N LYS A 370 13.27 -6.89 -25.72
CA LYS A 370 14.30 -6.66 -24.71
C LYS A 370 14.81 -5.21 -24.71
N THR A 371 14.36 -4.39 -25.65
CA THR A 371 14.83 -3.00 -25.80
C THR A 371 14.32 -2.14 -24.66
N PHE A 372 15.23 -1.38 -24.05
CA PHE A 372 14.93 -0.49 -22.94
C PHE A 372 14.02 0.65 -23.39
N ASN A 373 12.76 0.60 -22.98
CA ASN A 373 11.83 1.72 -23.07
C ASN A 373 11.25 1.96 -21.68
N TRP A 374 11.20 3.23 -21.26
CA TRP A 374 10.53 3.63 -20.02
C TRP A 374 9.01 3.57 -20.14
N ASN A 375 8.50 3.53 -21.37
CA ASN A 375 7.09 3.36 -21.64
C ASN A 375 6.77 1.86 -21.79
N ASP A 376 5.81 1.38 -21.00
CA ASP A 376 5.20 0.05 -21.15
C ASP A 376 4.61 -0.05 -22.55
N GLN A 377 5.22 -0.86 -23.41
CA GLN A 377 4.77 -1.03 -24.80
C GLN A 377 3.38 -1.61 -24.85
N VAL A 378 3.05 -2.50 -23.91
CA VAL A 378 1.74 -3.13 -23.78
C VAL A 378 0.64 -2.06 -23.58
N PHE A 379 0.94 -1.01 -22.81
CA PHE A 379 0.01 0.10 -22.59
C PHE A 379 -0.17 1.03 -23.79
N LEU A 380 0.63 0.87 -24.84
CA LEU A 380 0.44 1.57 -26.10
C LEU A 380 -0.30 0.69 -27.11
N THR A 381 0.05 -0.59 -27.21
CA THR A 381 -0.44 -1.45 -28.30
C THR A 381 -1.75 -2.18 -28.00
N GLU A 382 -1.93 -2.71 -26.79
CA GLU A 382 -3.12 -3.49 -26.47
C GLU A 382 -4.40 -2.65 -26.34
N PRO A 383 -4.37 -1.39 -25.83
CA PRO A 383 -5.55 -0.54 -25.87
C PRO A 383 -6.05 -0.25 -27.28
N ASP A 384 -5.15 0.04 -28.22
CA ASP A 384 -5.51 0.29 -29.62
C ASP A 384 -6.15 -0.96 -30.24
N ARG A 385 -5.53 -2.13 -30.04
CA ARG A 385 -6.08 -3.41 -30.50
C ARG A 385 -7.42 -3.74 -29.86
N ALA A 386 -7.58 -3.46 -28.56
CA ALA A 386 -8.85 -3.66 -27.87
C ALA A 386 -9.95 -2.75 -28.43
N ALA A 387 -9.62 -1.52 -28.79
CA ALA A 387 -10.54 -0.58 -29.44
C ALA A 387 -10.94 -1.06 -30.84
N GLU A 388 -10.00 -1.56 -31.64
CA GLU A 388 -10.30 -2.14 -32.96
C GLU A 388 -11.22 -3.37 -32.86
N LEU A 389 -10.91 -4.31 -31.95
CA LEU A 389 -11.74 -5.48 -31.70
C LEU A 389 -13.13 -5.10 -31.19
N TYR A 390 -13.21 -4.05 -30.36
CA TYR A 390 -14.48 -3.55 -29.86
C TYR A 390 -15.33 -2.99 -31.00
N ALA A 391 -14.76 -2.11 -31.83
CA ALA A 391 -15.46 -1.55 -32.98
C ALA A 391 -15.93 -2.65 -33.93
N ASN A 392 -15.07 -3.61 -34.28
CA ASN A 392 -15.43 -4.70 -35.19
C ASN A 392 -16.54 -5.62 -34.68
N PHE A 393 -16.72 -5.74 -33.36
CA PHE A 393 -17.72 -6.64 -32.77
C PHE A 393 -19.03 -5.93 -32.41
N PHE A 394 -18.98 -4.66 -32.00
CA PHE A 394 -20.13 -3.93 -31.47
C PHE A 394 -20.69 -2.83 -32.38
N ASP A 395 -19.89 -2.30 -33.31
CA ASP A 395 -20.27 -1.23 -34.23
C ASP A 395 -20.44 -1.77 -35.66
#